data_AF-A0A836RLB0-F1
#
_entry.id   AF-A0A836RLB0-F1
#
_cell.length_a   1.000
_cell.length_b   1.000
_cell.length_c   1.000
_cell.angle_alpha   90.00
_cell.angle_beta   90.00
_cell.angle_gamma   90.00
#
_symmetry.space_group_name_H-M   'P 1'
#
loop_
_entity.id
_entity.type
_entity.pdbx_description
1 polymer ?
#
loop_
_entity_poly.entity_id
_entity_poly.type
_entity_poly.pdbx_seq_one_letter_code
_entity_poly.pdbx_strand_id
1 'polypeptide(L)'
;MKKYLKFLSLFWIITLVVSCSDQIISTCDTGEDIAQKVTFSYLQNEVFTPLCVGCHGGSAPQGKLDLSAGNAYYNLVNAASTSSQLKRVKPGDSQSSYLMKRMRGEGNETVMPPGGKLATVLLDSIAAWIDRGAPQD
;
A
#
# COMPACT_ATOMS: atom_id res chain seq x y z
N MET A 1 63.14 -20.42 -35.66
CA MET A 1 63.84 -19.13 -35.82
C MET A 1 62.83 -18.01 -36.03
N LYS A 2 62.54 -17.21 -34.99
CA LYS A 2 62.11 -15.80 -35.03
C LYS A 2 62.05 -15.33 -33.57
N LYS A 3 62.60 -14.14 -33.33
CA LYS A 3 63.27 -13.71 -32.10
C LYS A 3 62.29 -13.13 -31.08
N TYR A 4 62.53 -13.43 -29.80
CA TYR A 4 61.92 -12.77 -28.64
C TYR A 4 62.53 -11.38 -28.49
N LEU A 5 61.70 -10.33 -28.47
CA LEU A 5 62.10 -9.02 -27.98
C LEU A 5 61.43 -8.79 -26.63
N LYS A 6 62.26 -8.80 -25.59
CA LYS A 6 61.93 -8.51 -24.20
C LYS A 6 61.60 -7.02 -24.07
N PHE A 7 60.48 -6.68 -23.43
CA PHE A 7 60.43 -5.49 -22.58
C PHE A 7 60.04 -5.92 -21.18
N LEU A 8 61.09 -6.02 -20.36
CA LEU A 8 61.08 -6.08 -18.92
C LEU A 8 60.75 -4.67 -18.43
N SER A 9 59.60 -4.45 -17.80
CA SER A 9 59.41 -3.28 -16.92
C SER A 9 58.21 -3.46 -15.99
N LEU A 10 58.53 -3.53 -14.70
CA LEU A 10 57.73 -3.27 -13.50
C LEU A 10 56.31 -3.88 -13.43
N PHE A 11 56.13 -4.99 -12.71
CA PHE A 11 55.74 -4.98 -11.29
C PHE A 11 54.51 -4.11 -10.96
N TRP A 12 53.38 -4.81 -10.83
CA TRP A 12 52.42 -4.62 -9.74
C TRP A 12 51.65 -3.29 -9.68
N ILE A 13 50.67 -3.14 -10.58
CA ILE A 13 49.52 -2.26 -10.30
C ILE A 13 48.42 -3.14 -9.73
N ILE A 14 48.35 -3.09 -8.41
CA ILE A 14 47.33 -3.68 -7.55
C ILE A 14 45.94 -3.28 -8.06
N THR A 15 45.17 -4.31 -8.39
CA THR A 15 43.71 -4.32 -8.39
C THR A 15 43.19 -3.79 -7.06
N LEU A 16 42.56 -2.60 -7.07
CA LEU A 16 41.56 -2.14 -6.09
C LEU A 16 41.11 -0.72 -6.49
N VAL A 17 40.34 -0.62 -7.58
CA VAL A 17 39.35 0.46 -7.63
C VAL A 17 38.05 -0.14 -7.12
N VAL A 18 37.88 0.09 -5.82
CA VAL A 18 36.66 -0.13 -5.05
C VAL A 18 35.47 0.38 -5.87
N SER A 19 34.60 -0.55 -6.21
CA SER A 19 33.21 -0.28 -6.53
C SER A 19 32.57 0.36 -5.30
N CYS A 20 32.46 1.68 -5.30
CA CYS A 20 31.41 2.36 -4.55
C CYS A 20 30.38 2.77 -5.59
N SER A 21 29.36 1.92 -5.77
CA SER A 21 28.06 2.45 -6.12
C SER A 21 27.66 3.40 -5.00
N ASP A 22 27.90 4.71 -5.19
CA ASP A 22 27.15 5.72 -4.46
C ASP A 22 25.71 5.60 -4.94
N GLN A 23 24.97 4.70 -4.30
CA GLN A 23 23.53 4.80 -4.17
C GLN A 23 23.29 6.12 -3.43
N ILE A 24 23.25 7.21 -4.19
CA ILE A 24 22.54 8.41 -3.80
C ILE A 24 21.07 7.98 -3.78
N ILE A 25 20.65 7.34 -2.69
CA ILE A 25 19.26 7.34 -2.29
C ILE A 25 18.98 8.80 -1.91
N SER A 26 18.74 9.60 -2.95
CA SER A 26 18.09 10.88 -2.82
C SER A 26 16.71 10.56 -2.30
N THR A 27 16.44 11.01 -1.08
CA THR A 27 15.21 10.87 -0.35
C THR A 27 14.04 11.48 -1.14
N CYS A 28 13.46 10.67 -2.01
CA CYS A 28 12.10 10.80 -2.49
C CYS A 28 11.46 9.42 -2.69
N ASP A 29 11.90 8.42 -1.94
CA ASP A 29 11.14 7.20 -1.72
C ASP A 29 10.40 7.31 -0.39
N THR A 30 9.24 7.96 -0.42
CA THR A 30 8.28 7.96 0.70
C THR A 30 6.93 7.43 0.23
N GLY A 31 6.93 6.52 -0.76
CA GLY A 31 5.72 6.05 -1.42
C GLY A 31 5.69 4.55 -1.70
N GLU A 32 6.84 3.88 -1.82
CA GLU A 32 6.86 2.46 -2.20
C GLU A 32 7.04 1.54 -0.98
N ASP A 33 7.95 1.87 -0.06
CA ASP A 33 8.21 1.06 1.14
C ASP A 33 6.99 1.01 2.09
N ILE A 34 6.27 2.13 2.23
CA ILE A 34 5.08 2.17 3.09
C ILE A 34 3.95 1.28 2.57
N ALA A 35 3.78 1.12 1.26
CA ALA A 35 2.69 0.37 0.62
C ALA A 35 2.92 -1.14 0.75
N GLN A 36 4.19 -1.55 0.70
CA GLN A 36 4.58 -2.95 0.82
C GLN A 36 4.47 -3.48 2.27
N LYS A 37 4.56 -2.60 3.28
CA LYS A 37 4.50 -2.96 4.70
C LYS A 37 3.18 -2.65 5.42
N VAL A 38 2.17 -2.11 4.73
CA VAL A 38 0.88 -1.77 5.35
C VAL A 38 0.25 -2.99 6.02
N THR A 39 -0.09 -2.89 7.30
CA THR A 39 -0.82 -3.94 8.00
C THR A 39 -2.27 -3.53 8.26
N PHE A 40 -3.13 -4.49 8.61
CA PHE A 40 -4.50 -4.14 8.97
C PHE A 40 -4.53 -3.30 10.24
N SER A 41 -3.70 -3.62 11.24
CA SER A 41 -3.55 -2.84 12.47
C SER A 41 -3.11 -1.40 12.18
N TYR A 42 -2.19 -1.19 11.24
CA TYR A 42 -1.83 0.16 10.79
C TYR A 42 -3.03 0.89 10.16
N LEU A 43 -3.75 0.25 9.23
CA LEU A 43 -4.94 0.85 8.61
C LEU A 43 -6.02 1.17 9.64
N GLN A 44 -6.20 0.30 10.63
CA GLN A 44 -7.15 0.54 11.71
C GLN A 44 -6.78 1.79 12.50
N ASN A 45 -5.51 1.95 12.89
CA ASN A 45 -5.06 3.04 13.77
C ASN A 45 -4.90 4.37 13.05
N GLU A 46 -4.36 4.35 11.83
CA GLU A 46 -3.97 5.58 11.11
C GLU A 46 -5.04 6.04 10.11
N VAL A 47 -5.98 5.17 9.72
CA VAL A 47 -7.00 5.48 8.71
C VAL A 47 -8.41 5.30 9.25
N PHE A 48 -8.82 4.07 9.55
CA PHE A 48 -10.23 3.79 9.84
C PHE A 48 -10.71 4.47 11.12
N THR A 49 -9.93 4.36 12.20
CA THR A 49 -10.29 4.98 13.49
C THR A 49 -10.36 6.51 13.39
N PRO A 50 -9.33 7.23 12.94
CA PRO A 50 -9.36 8.70 12.94
C PRO A 50 -10.26 9.30 11.85
N LEU A 51 -10.42 8.65 10.70
CA LEU A 51 -11.07 9.26 9.54
C LEU A 51 -12.47 8.71 9.25
N CYS A 52 -12.79 7.49 9.69
CA CYS A 52 -14.01 6.80 9.25
C CYS A 52 -14.99 6.50 10.39
N VAL A 53 -14.50 6.16 11.59
CA VAL A 53 -15.33 5.71 12.73
C VAL A 53 -16.35 6.76 13.18
N GLY A 54 -16.08 8.06 12.97
CA GLY A 54 -17.04 9.12 13.30
C GLY A 54 -18.42 8.94 12.65
N CYS A 55 -18.49 8.35 11.45
CA CYS A 55 -19.75 8.01 10.77
C CYS A 55 -20.00 6.49 10.67
N HIS A 56 -18.93 5.71 10.65
CA HIS A 56 -18.94 4.26 10.52
C HIS A 56 -18.62 3.57 11.85
N GLY A 57 -19.22 4.03 12.94
CA GLY A 57 -19.03 3.44 14.27
C GLY A 57 -20.23 3.69 15.18
N GLY A 58 -20.14 3.18 16.40
CA GLY A 58 -21.19 3.34 17.41
C GLY A 58 -22.42 2.45 17.16
N SER A 59 -23.54 2.79 17.79
CA SER A 59 -24.76 1.95 17.79
C SER A 59 -25.55 1.97 16.48
N ALA A 60 -25.31 2.95 15.60
CA ALA A 60 -26.03 3.13 14.35
C ALA A 60 -25.08 3.58 13.21
N PRO A 61 -24.12 2.74 12.80
CA PRO A 61 -23.12 3.11 11.81
C PRO A 61 -23.73 3.28 10.41
N GLN A 62 -23.28 4.29 9.68
CA GLN A 62 -23.75 4.54 8.32
C GLN A 62 -23.41 3.37 7.39
N GLY A 63 -24.31 3.09 6.45
CA GLY A 63 -24.15 1.96 5.51
C GLY A 63 -24.11 0.58 6.19
N LYS A 64 -24.58 0.49 7.43
CA LYS A 64 -24.49 -0.73 8.27
C LYS A 64 -23.06 -1.28 8.33
N LEU A 65 -22.07 -0.39 8.36
CA LEU A 65 -20.65 -0.71 8.34
C LEU A 65 -20.00 -0.13 9.59
N ASP A 66 -19.71 -0.99 10.56
CA ASP A 66 -18.94 -0.62 11.75
C ASP A 66 -17.44 -0.89 11.51
N LEU A 67 -16.66 0.18 11.52
CA LEU A 67 -15.21 0.23 11.37
C LEU A 67 -14.48 0.46 12.71
N SER A 68 -15.19 0.36 13.84
CA SER A 68 -14.55 0.38 15.15
C SER A 68 -13.58 -0.79 15.31
N ALA A 69 -12.55 -0.57 16.12
CA ALA A 69 -11.54 -1.59 16.42
C ALA A 69 -12.22 -2.86 16.98
N GLY A 70 -11.81 -4.02 16.48
CA GLY A 70 -12.42 -5.32 16.79
C GLY A 70 -13.56 -5.73 15.85
N ASN A 71 -14.21 -4.78 15.16
CA ASN A 71 -15.33 -5.06 14.25
C ASN A 71 -14.95 -4.89 12.77
N ALA A 72 -14.09 -3.91 12.48
CA ALA A 72 -13.78 -3.47 11.11
C ALA A 72 -13.36 -4.60 10.15
N TYR A 73 -12.44 -5.48 10.56
CA TYR A 73 -11.91 -6.52 9.67
C TYR A 73 -13.02 -7.43 9.16
N TYR A 74 -13.83 -7.99 10.06
CA TYR A 74 -14.91 -8.92 9.72
C TYR A 74 -16.06 -8.22 8.97
N ASN A 75 -16.26 -6.93 9.21
CA ASN A 75 -17.25 -6.13 8.49
C ASN A 75 -16.79 -5.68 7.11
N LEU A 76 -15.50 -5.76 6.80
CA LEU A 76 -14.92 -5.37 5.52
C LEU A 76 -14.60 -6.59 4.64
N VAL A 77 -13.78 -7.50 5.16
CA VAL A 77 -13.15 -8.56 4.36
C VAL A 77 -14.16 -9.65 4.05
N ASN A 78 -14.37 -9.92 2.76
CA ASN A 78 -15.36 -10.85 2.24
C ASN A 78 -16.84 -10.54 2.54
N ALA A 79 -17.14 -9.49 3.30
CA ALA A 79 -18.50 -9.05 3.61
C ALA A 79 -19.19 -8.45 2.37
N ALA A 80 -20.48 -8.71 2.22
CA ALA A 80 -21.29 -8.11 1.16
C ALA A 80 -21.46 -6.59 1.38
N SER A 81 -21.46 -5.81 0.31
CA SER A 81 -21.90 -4.42 0.37
C SER A 81 -23.42 -4.34 0.49
N THR A 82 -23.92 -3.32 1.20
CA THR A 82 -25.36 -3.01 1.24
C THR A 82 -25.83 -2.17 0.06
N SER A 83 -24.88 -1.64 -0.71
CA SER A 83 -25.13 -0.65 -1.77
C SER A 83 -24.60 -1.09 -3.13
N SER A 84 -24.08 -2.31 -3.22
CA SER A 84 -23.54 -2.90 -4.45
C SER A 84 -23.59 -4.42 -4.38
N GLN A 85 -23.52 -5.09 -5.53
CA GLN A 85 -23.35 -6.54 -5.62
C GLN A 85 -21.91 -7.00 -5.31
N LEU A 86 -20.98 -6.05 -5.17
CA LEU A 86 -19.59 -6.32 -4.83
C LEU A 86 -19.42 -6.57 -3.31
N LYS A 87 -18.37 -7.31 -2.97
CA LYS A 87 -17.87 -7.35 -1.59
C LYS A 87 -17.32 -5.99 -1.20
N ARG A 88 -17.41 -5.63 0.08
CA ARG A 88 -16.78 -4.43 0.66
C ARG A 88 -15.28 -4.46 0.40
N VAL A 89 -14.63 -5.55 0.80
CA VAL A 89 -13.26 -5.91 0.39
C VAL A 89 -13.27 -7.31 -0.22
N LYS A 90 -12.79 -7.42 -1.46
CA LYS A 90 -12.48 -8.69 -2.12
C LYS A 90 -10.96 -8.89 -2.02
N PRO A 91 -10.48 -9.82 -1.16
CA PRO A 91 -9.05 -10.12 -1.05
C PRO A 91 -8.42 -10.43 -2.42
N GLY A 92 -7.24 -9.85 -2.66
CA GLY A 92 -6.47 -10.01 -3.88
C GLY A 92 -6.97 -9.18 -5.07
N ASP A 93 -7.99 -8.34 -4.89
CA ASP A 93 -8.57 -7.54 -5.97
C ASP A 93 -9.17 -6.22 -5.47
N SER A 94 -8.31 -5.21 -5.35
CA SER A 94 -8.68 -3.85 -4.95
C SER A 94 -9.60 -3.17 -5.97
N GLN A 95 -9.43 -3.45 -7.26
CA GLN A 95 -10.25 -2.87 -8.35
C GLN A 95 -11.72 -3.31 -8.29
N SER A 96 -11.96 -4.56 -7.86
CA SER A 96 -13.31 -5.11 -7.67
C SER A 96 -13.82 -4.98 -6.23
N SER A 97 -13.12 -4.26 -5.35
CA SER A 97 -13.54 -4.01 -3.98
C SER A 97 -14.39 -2.74 -3.88
N TYR A 98 -15.60 -2.85 -3.31
CA TYR A 98 -16.52 -1.72 -3.21
C TYR A 98 -15.95 -0.56 -2.37
N LEU A 99 -15.16 -0.87 -1.34
CA LEU A 99 -14.48 0.13 -0.52
C LEU A 99 -13.64 1.09 -1.38
N MET A 100 -12.86 0.56 -2.32
CA MET A 100 -12.01 1.39 -3.20
C MET A 100 -12.85 2.26 -4.14
N LYS A 101 -13.95 1.73 -4.68
CA LYS A 101 -14.85 2.50 -5.54
C LYS A 101 -15.44 3.70 -4.82
N ARG A 102 -15.86 3.51 -3.56
CA ARG A 102 -16.38 4.59 -2.70
C ARG A 102 -15.32 5.62 -2.37
N MET A 103 -14.09 5.21 -2.05
CA MET A 103 -13.04 6.18 -1.71
C MET A 103 -12.52 6.95 -2.94
N ARG A 104 -12.55 6.33 -4.12
CA ARG A 104 -12.10 6.96 -5.38
C ARG A 104 -13.21 7.73 -6.12
N GLY A 105 -14.48 7.47 -5.81
CA GLY A 105 -15.64 7.99 -6.54
C GLY A 105 -15.79 7.37 -7.93
N GLU A 106 -15.46 6.09 -8.07
CA GLU A 106 -15.58 5.36 -9.35
C GLU A 106 -17.01 4.87 -9.57
N GLY A 107 -17.43 4.76 -10.84
CA GLY A 107 -18.73 4.16 -11.17
C GLY A 107 -19.95 4.95 -10.67
N ASN A 108 -19.83 6.28 -10.56
CA ASN A 108 -20.84 7.19 -10.02
C ASN A 108 -21.14 7.00 -8.52
N GLU A 109 -20.24 6.34 -7.79
CA GLU A 109 -20.35 6.22 -6.34
C GLU A 109 -20.08 7.56 -5.64
N THR A 110 -20.76 7.78 -4.52
CA THR A 110 -20.48 8.93 -3.65
C THR A 110 -19.12 8.76 -2.98
N VAL A 111 -18.28 9.79 -3.10
CA VAL A 111 -16.93 9.79 -2.52
C VAL A 111 -17.01 9.70 -1.00
N MET A 112 -16.22 8.80 -0.42
CA MET A 112 -16.00 8.71 1.02
C MET A 112 -14.54 9.03 1.36
N PRO A 113 -14.29 9.85 2.39
CA PRO A 113 -15.27 10.54 3.23
C PRO A 113 -15.97 11.72 2.49
N PRO A 114 -17.14 12.21 2.99
CA PRO A 114 -17.87 13.30 2.33
C PRO A 114 -17.09 14.62 2.24
N GLY A 115 -16.08 14.81 3.09
CA GLY A 115 -15.21 16.00 3.11
C GLY A 115 -14.21 16.08 1.95
N GLY A 116 -14.13 15.03 1.10
CA GLY A 116 -13.24 15.00 -0.06
C GLY A 116 -12.48 13.69 -0.19
N LYS A 117 -11.77 13.54 -1.31
CA LYS A 117 -10.96 12.35 -1.56
C LYS A 117 -9.80 12.27 -0.58
N LEU A 118 -9.51 11.06 -0.08
CA LEU A 118 -8.32 10.79 0.70
C LEU A 118 -7.04 11.06 -0.12
N ALA A 119 -5.93 11.32 0.57
CA ALA A 119 -4.62 11.39 -0.06
C ALA A 119 -4.33 10.09 -0.82
N THR A 120 -3.70 10.20 -1.99
CA THR A 120 -3.40 9.05 -2.86
C THR A 120 -2.60 7.98 -2.14
N VAL A 121 -1.60 8.37 -1.33
CA VAL A 121 -0.81 7.44 -0.52
C VAL A 121 -1.64 6.56 0.41
N LEU A 122 -2.74 7.07 0.98
CA LEU A 122 -3.64 6.28 1.83
C LEU A 122 -4.49 5.34 0.99
N LEU A 123 -4.99 5.81 -0.17
CA LEU A 123 -5.72 4.96 -1.11
C LEU A 123 -4.85 3.80 -1.60
N ASP A 124 -3.59 4.09 -1.92
CA ASP A 124 -2.62 3.11 -2.41
C ASP A 124 -2.21 2.14 -1.29
N SER A 125 -2.09 2.63 -0.05
CA SER A 125 -1.87 1.78 1.13
C SER A 125 -3.00 0.77 1.35
N ILE A 126 -4.25 1.22 1.23
CA ILE A 126 -5.42 0.32 1.37
C ILE A 126 -5.49 -0.64 0.18
N ALA A 127 -5.25 -0.16 -1.05
CA ALA A 127 -5.23 -1.00 -2.24
C ALA A 127 -4.17 -2.11 -2.13
N ALA A 128 -2.94 -1.75 -1.73
CA ALA A 128 -1.84 -2.69 -1.54
C ALA A 128 -2.14 -3.73 -0.45
N TRP A 129 -2.80 -3.34 0.65
CA TRP A 129 -3.27 -4.30 1.66
C TRP A 129 -4.32 -5.26 1.08
N ILE A 130 -5.30 -4.76 0.32
CA ILE A 130 -6.32 -5.62 -0.33
C ILE A 130 -5.66 -6.58 -1.32
N ASP A 131 -4.79 -6.07 -2.18
CA ASP A 131 -4.14 -6.84 -3.26
C ASP A 131 -3.21 -7.93 -2.71
N ARG A 132 -2.65 -7.74 -1.51
CA ARG A 132 -1.92 -8.79 -0.76
C ARG A 132 -2.81 -9.81 -0.06
N GLY A 133 -4.10 -9.84 -0.38
CA GLY A 133 -5.06 -10.78 0.20
C GLY A 133 -5.73 -10.29 1.49
N ALA A 134 -5.65 -8.99 1.78
CA ALA A 134 -6.24 -8.37 2.96
C ALA A 134 -5.91 -9.11 4.27
N PRO A 135 -4.63 -9.41 4.57
CA PRO A 135 -4.27 -10.19 5.75
C PRO A 135 -4.67 -9.48 7.04
N GLN A 136 -5.10 -10.26 8.03
CA GLN A 136 -5.22 -9.84 9.43
C GLN A 136 -3.87 -10.11 10.10
N ASP A 137 -3.24 -9.06 10.64
CA ASP A 137 -2.01 -9.16 11.43
C ASP A 137 -2.30 -9.15 12.94
#